data_AF-A0A4P5YN06-F1
#
_entry.id   AF-A0A4P5YN06-F1
#
_cell.length_a   1.000
_cell.length_b   1.000
_cell.length_c   1.000
_cell.angle_alpha   90.00
_cell.angle_beta   90.00
_cell.angle_gamma   90.00
#
_symmetry.space_group_name_H-M   'P 1'
#
loop_
_entity.id
_entity.type
_entity.pdbx_description
1 polymer ?
#
loop_
_entity_poly.entity_id
_entity_poly.type
_entity_poly.pdbx_seq_one_letter_code
_entity_poly.pdbx_strand_id
1 'polypeptide(L)'
;MMKLLRRLHLYLGCFFAPLLLFYILTGWYQTLNPNRLKSPSEAETLLQKFRVVHSDQIFPSENELDKPSSPKKYRALVVVMSIASTVMILIGLVLAFKTLRTQWPVWLSLVLGVVLPAFLLWLGQGR
;
A
#
# COMPACT_ATOMS: atom_id res chain seq x y z
N MET A 1 -22.85 17.52 -8.74
CA MET A 1 -21.78 17.08 -7.82
C MET A 1 -21.48 15.58 -7.89
N MET A 2 -22.45 14.68 -7.68
CA MET A 2 -22.22 13.21 -7.62
C MET A 2 -21.65 12.56 -8.90
N LYS A 3 -21.97 13.10 -10.08
CA LYS A 3 -21.44 12.60 -11.37
C LYS A 3 -19.93 12.83 -11.50
N LEU A 4 -19.42 13.96 -11.00
CA LEU A 4 -17.99 14.28 -11.04
C LEU A 4 -17.21 13.41 -10.07
N LEU A 5 -17.69 13.29 -8.82
CA LEU A 5 -17.07 12.42 -7.80
C LEU A 5 -16.95 10.97 -8.28
N ARG A 6 -17.99 10.43 -8.92
CA ARG A 6 -17.93 9.09 -9.53
C ARG A 6 -16.89 8.98 -10.62
N ARG A 7 -16.76 9.98 -11.50
CA ARG A 7 -15.75 9.99 -12.57
C ARG A 7 -14.33 10.10 -11.99
N LEU A 8 -14.13 10.99 -11.02
CA LEU A 8 -12.85 11.15 -10.33
C LEU A 8 -12.46 9.85 -9.62
N HIS A 9 -13.36 9.25 -8.85
CA HIS A 9 -13.11 7.98 -8.17
C HIS A 9 -12.74 6.87 -9.15
N LEU A 10 -13.44 6.76 -10.29
CA LEU A 10 -13.11 5.78 -11.32
C LEU A 10 -11.71 6.00 -11.90
N TYR A 11 -11.39 7.22 -12.35
CA TYR A 11 -10.11 7.49 -13.02
C TYR A 11 -8.93 7.50 -12.05
N LEU A 12 -9.07 8.13 -10.89
CA LEU A 12 -8.03 8.07 -9.84
C LEU A 12 -7.86 6.64 -9.32
N GLY A 13 -8.95 5.91 -9.14
CA GLY A 13 -8.91 4.49 -8.75
C GLY A 13 -8.14 3.65 -9.76
N CYS A 14 -8.43 3.79 -11.05
CA CYS A 14 -7.70 3.08 -12.11
C CYS A 14 -6.23 3.51 -12.20
N PHE A 15 -5.95 4.80 -12.01
CA PHE A 15 -4.58 5.32 -12.05
C PHE A 15 -3.73 4.80 -10.88
N PHE A 16 -4.24 4.79 -9.66
CA PHE A 16 -3.48 4.34 -8.49
C PHE A 16 -3.52 2.82 -8.27
N ALA A 17 -4.47 2.09 -8.88
CA ALA A 17 -4.64 0.66 -8.68
C ALA A 17 -3.36 -0.18 -8.91
N PRO A 18 -2.58 0.00 -10.01
CA PRO A 18 -1.38 -0.80 -10.22
C PRO A 18 -0.35 -0.62 -9.10
N LEU A 19 -0.14 0.63 -8.67
CA LEU A 19 0.83 0.97 -7.63
C LEU A 19 0.35 0.52 -6.24
N LEU A 20 -0.94 0.67 -5.94
CA LEU A 20 -1.53 0.16 -4.70
C LEU A 20 -1.44 -1.37 -4.64
N LEU A 21 -1.72 -2.08 -5.74
CA LEU A 21 -1.53 -3.53 -5.80
C LEU A 21 -0.07 -3.91 -5.56
N PHE A 22 0.88 -3.21 -6.20
CA PHE A 22 2.30 -3.43 -5.95
C PHE A 22 2.66 -3.28 -4.47
N TYR A 23 2.26 -2.18 -3.82
CA TYR A 23 2.59 -1.94 -2.41
C TYR A 23 1.88 -2.88 -1.44
N ILE A 24 0.61 -3.19 -1.68
CA ILE A 24 -0.15 -4.13 -0.83
C ILE A 24 0.46 -5.53 -0.91
N LEU A 25 0.75 -6.03 -2.12
CA LEU A 25 1.29 -7.38 -2.31
C LEU A 25 2.74 -7.50 -1.81
N THR A 26 3.58 -6.49 -2.06
CA THR A 26 4.95 -6.49 -1.53
C THR A 26 4.99 -6.26 -0.01
N GLY A 27 4.13 -5.41 0.53
CA GLY A 27 3.99 -5.21 1.98
C GLY A 27 3.44 -6.44 2.71
N TRP A 28 2.49 -7.16 2.09
CA TRP A 28 2.08 -8.49 2.56
C TRP A 28 3.26 -9.44 2.63
N TYR A 29 4.05 -9.52 1.55
CA TYR A 29 5.20 -10.42 1.51
C TYR A 29 6.23 -10.09 2.60
N GLN A 30 6.54 -8.81 2.82
CA GLN A 30 7.44 -8.35 3.88
C GLN A 30 6.90 -8.64 5.29
N THR A 31 5.59 -8.49 5.48
CA THR A 31 4.90 -8.89 6.72
C THR A 31 5.10 -10.36 7.04
N LEU A 32 5.11 -11.21 6.00
CA LEU A 32 5.31 -12.65 6.18
C LEU A 32 6.79 -13.04 6.31
N ASN A 33 7.69 -12.28 5.69
CA ASN A 33 9.12 -12.54 5.61
C ASN A 33 9.93 -11.32 6.13
N PRO A 34 9.98 -11.11 7.45
CA PRO A 34 10.73 -10.00 8.00
C PRO A 34 12.23 -10.23 7.81
N ASN A 35 12.89 -9.40 7.01
CA ASN A 35 14.34 -9.38 6.85
C ASN A 35 14.86 -8.00 7.32
N ARG A 36 15.24 -7.88 8.60
CA ARG A 36 15.83 -6.63 9.15
C ARG A 36 17.15 -6.88 9.87
N LEU A 37 17.99 -5.83 9.84
CA LEU A 37 19.33 -5.75 10.41
C LEU A 37 19.42 -4.85 11.66
N LYS A 38 18.32 -4.25 12.14
CA LYS A 38 18.32 -3.26 13.25
C LYS A 38 17.17 -3.46 14.25
N SER A 39 17.39 -3.08 15.51
CA SER A 39 16.43 -3.27 16.61
C SER A 39 15.28 -2.24 16.57
N PRO A 40 14.03 -2.63 16.89
CA PRO A 40 12.90 -1.70 17.03
C PRO A 40 12.99 -0.72 18.21
N SER A 41 13.82 -1.03 19.21
CA SER A 41 14.00 -0.22 20.44
C SER A 41 14.72 1.11 20.23
N GLU A 42 15.26 1.36 19.03
CA GLU A 42 16.01 2.58 18.68
C GLU A 42 15.11 3.76 18.24
N ALA A 43 13.78 3.62 18.32
CA ALA A 43 12.84 4.65 17.88
C ALA A 43 12.51 5.66 18.99
N GLU A 44 13.14 6.83 18.93
CA GLU A 44 12.97 7.91 19.92
C GLU A 44 11.81 8.86 19.55
N THR A 45 11.70 9.23 18.27
CA THR A 45 10.71 10.22 17.79
C THR A 45 9.39 9.58 17.35
N LEU A 46 8.28 10.31 17.40
CA LEU A 46 6.97 9.82 16.93
C LEU A 46 6.99 9.30 15.49
N LEU A 47 7.72 9.97 14.59
CA LEU A 47 7.87 9.53 13.20
C LEU A 47 8.61 8.20 13.10
N GLN A 48 9.66 8.01 13.91
CA GLN A 48 10.36 6.73 14.01
C GLN A 48 9.44 5.64 14.58
N LYS A 49 8.61 5.97 15.58
CA LYS A 49 7.64 5.01 16.14
C LYS A 49 6.61 4.56 15.11
N PHE A 50 6.05 5.48 14.31
CA PHE A 50 5.15 5.12 13.21
C PHE A 50 5.84 4.27 12.14
N ARG A 51 7.10 4.57 11.83
CA ARG A 51 7.90 3.74 10.91
C ARG A 51 8.07 2.32 11.44
N VAL A 52 8.37 2.16 12.74
CA VAL A 52 8.49 0.84 13.38
C VAL A 52 7.16 0.09 13.38
N VAL A 53 6.03 0.75 13.66
CA VAL A 53 4.72 0.10 13.55
C VAL A 53 4.46 -0.39 12.12
N HIS A 54 4.82 0.41 11.12
CA HIS A 54 4.64 0.07 9.72
C HIS A 54 5.57 -1.05 9.22
N SER A 55 6.82 -1.08 9.66
CA SER A 55 7.80 -2.07 9.22
C SER A 55 7.83 -3.34 10.09
N ASP A 56 7.72 -3.18 11.40
CA ASP A 56 7.99 -4.23 12.39
C ASP A 56 6.71 -4.69 13.09
N GLN A 57 5.57 -4.03 12.87
CA GLN A 57 4.26 -4.46 13.36
C GLN A 57 4.15 -4.54 14.88
N ILE A 58 5.04 -3.82 15.57
CA ILE A 58 5.05 -3.67 17.01
C ILE A 58 5.02 -2.19 17.35
N PHE A 59 4.47 -1.88 18.53
CA PHE A 59 4.52 -0.52 19.06
C PHE A 59 5.77 -0.39 19.91
N PRO A 60 6.76 0.43 19.53
CA PRO A 60 7.99 0.56 20.31
C PRO A 60 7.71 1.21 21.66
N SER A 61 8.10 0.50 22.72
CA SER A 61 7.95 0.90 24.12
C SER A 61 9.31 0.93 24.82
N GLU A 62 9.46 1.80 25.81
CA GLU A 62 10.67 1.84 26.66
C GLU A 62 10.81 0.55 27.50
N ASN A 63 9.68 -0.13 27.76
CA ASN A 63 9.62 -1.37 28.53
C ASN A 63 9.70 -2.65 27.66
N GLU A 64 10.16 -2.57 26.41
CA GLU A 64 10.27 -3.76 25.53
C GLU A 64 11.23 -4.83 26.08
N LEU A 65 12.19 -4.45 26.95
CA LEU A 65 13.08 -5.40 27.63
C LEU A 65 12.32 -6.26 28.66
N ASP A 66 11.34 -5.69 29.34
CA ASP A 66 10.58 -6.37 30.40
C ASP A 66 9.31 -7.06 29.85
N LYS A 67 8.72 -6.49 28.79
CA LYS A 67 7.51 -7.01 28.15
C LYS A 67 7.64 -6.95 26.63
N PRO A 68 8.18 -8.00 26.00
CA PRO A 68 8.39 -8.01 24.56
C PRO A 68 7.06 -7.93 23.81
N SER A 69 6.91 -6.95 22.92
CA SER A 69 5.76 -6.81 22.06
C SER A 69 5.70 -7.94 21.02
N SER A 70 4.53 -8.57 20.89
CA SER A 70 4.30 -9.63 19.92
C SER A 70 3.51 -9.10 18.71
N PRO A 71 4.05 -9.16 17.49
CA PRO A 71 3.38 -8.65 16.30
C PRO A 71 2.22 -9.55 15.83
N LYS A 72 2.02 -10.76 16.40
CA LYS A 72 1.13 -11.80 15.85
C LYS A 72 -0.30 -11.31 15.55
N LYS A 73 -0.92 -10.58 16.48
CA LYS A 73 -2.30 -10.09 16.32
C LYS A 73 -2.39 -9.01 15.26
N TYR A 74 -1.44 -8.06 15.27
CA TYR A 74 -1.40 -6.97 14.30
C TYR A 74 -1.04 -7.48 12.91
N ARG A 75 -0.11 -8.44 12.80
CA ARG A 75 0.21 -9.17 11.58
C ARG A 75 -1.01 -9.82 10.95
N ALA A 76 -1.83 -10.52 11.75
CA ALA A 76 -3.07 -11.12 11.27
C ALA A 76 -4.04 -10.06 10.71
N LEU A 77 -4.16 -8.92 11.39
CA LEU A 77 -4.96 -7.79 10.90
C LEU A 77 -4.43 -7.24 9.57
N VAL A 78 -3.13 -7.00 9.45
CA VAL A 78 -2.49 -6.50 8.21
C VAL A 78 -2.71 -7.46 7.04
N VAL A 79 -2.58 -8.76 7.28
CA VAL A 79 -2.91 -9.83 6.32
C VAL A 79 -4.38 -9.70 5.89
N VAL A 80 -5.35 -9.71 6.82
CA VAL A 80 -6.77 -9.58 6.46
C VAL A 80 -7.06 -8.31 5.66
N MET A 81 -6.51 -7.17 6.10
CA MET A 81 -6.66 -5.88 5.42
C MET A 81 -6.10 -5.91 3.99
N SER A 82 -4.97 -6.58 3.79
CA SER A 82 -4.30 -6.66 2.50
C SER A 82 -5.06 -7.54 1.51
N ILE A 83 -5.64 -8.67 1.94
CA ILE A 83 -6.58 -9.47 1.12
C ILE A 83 -7.78 -8.59 0.75
N ALA A 84 -8.44 -7.99 1.75
CA ALA A 84 -9.66 -7.23 1.54
C ALA A 84 -9.44 -6.07 0.56
N SER A 85 -8.35 -5.32 0.73
CA SER A 85 -7.99 -4.21 -0.15
C SER A 85 -7.67 -4.67 -1.58
N THR A 86 -6.96 -5.79 -1.73
CA THR A 86 -6.68 -6.39 -3.04
C THR A 86 -7.97 -6.76 -3.75
N VAL A 87 -8.89 -7.44 -3.06
CA VAL A 87 -10.20 -7.82 -3.60
C VAL A 87 -11.02 -6.58 -4.00
N MET A 88 -11.03 -5.54 -3.15
CA MET A 88 -11.73 -4.29 -3.46
C MET A 88 -11.17 -3.58 -4.69
N ILE A 89 -9.84 -3.56 -4.87
CA ILE A 89 -9.22 -3.00 -6.08
C ILE A 89 -9.62 -3.81 -7.32
N LEU A 90 -9.56 -5.14 -7.25
CA LEU A 90 -9.95 -6.00 -8.38
C LEU A 90 -11.41 -5.81 -8.77
N ILE A 91 -12.32 -5.74 -7.79
CA ILE A 91 -13.74 -5.44 -8.03
C ILE A 91 -13.88 -4.05 -8.67
N GLY A 92 -13.18 -3.04 -8.15
CA GLY A 92 -13.20 -1.68 -8.70
C GLY A 92 -12.74 -1.62 -10.16
N LEU A 93 -11.68 -2.34 -10.51
CA LEU A 93 -11.19 -2.45 -11.89
C LEU A 93 -12.21 -3.11 -12.80
N VAL A 94 -12.79 -4.24 -12.39
CA VAL A 94 -13.85 -4.92 -13.17
C VAL A 94 -15.04 -3.99 -13.40
N LEU A 95 -15.46 -3.25 -12.38
CA LEU A 95 -16.55 -2.27 -12.50
C LEU A 95 -16.19 -1.11 -13.42
N ALA A 96 -14.94 -0.64 -13.41
CA ALA A 96 -14.49 0.46 -14.28
C ALA A 96 -14.64 0.10 -15.77
N PHE A 97 -14.24 -1.12 -16.16
CA PHE A 97 -14.37 -1.62 -17.52
C PHE A 97 -15.82 -1.90 -17.94
N LYS A 98 -16.69 -2.27 -16.99
CA LYS A 98 -18.11 -2.53 -17.25
C LYS A 98 -18.98 -1.26 -17.28
N THR A 99 -18.57 -0.20 -16.58
CA THR A 99 -19.40 1.01 -16.41
C THR A 99 -19.28 1.98 -17.59
N LEU A 100 -18.12 2.06 -18.24
CA LEU A 100 -17.87 3.01 -19.31
C LEU A 100 -18.19 2.41 -20.68
N ARG A 101 -18.93 3.17 -21.52
CA ARG A 101 -19.19 2.81 -22.92
C ARG A 101 -17.90 2.69 -23.74
N THR A 102 -16.90 3.50 -23.42
CA THR A 102 -15.58 3.51 -24.07
C THR A 102 -14.52 3.20 -23.03
N GLN A 103 -13.78 2.13 -23.23
CA GLN A 103 -12.81 1.60 -22.26
C GLN A 103 -11.42 2.24 -22.38
N TRP A 104 -11.15 2.98 -23.46
CA TRP A 104 -9.85 3.61 -23.71
C TRP A 104 -9.35 4.50 -22.55
N PRO A 105 -10.19 5.36 -21.92
CA PRO A 105 -9.75 6.15 -20.77
C PRO A 105 -9.31 5.30 -19.57
N VAL A 106 -9.90 4.13 -19.36
CA VAL A 106 -9.51 3.19 -18.30
C VAL A 106 -8.11 2.65 -18.57
N TRP A 107 -7.87 2.18 -19.80
CA TRP A 107 -6.55 1.73 -20.24
C TRP A 107 -5.50 2.81 -20.11
N LEU A 108 -5.80 4.04 -20.54
CA LEU A 108 -4.90 5.17 -20.40
C LEU A 108 -4.55 5.44 -18.93
N SER A 109 -5.55 5.46 -18.04
CA SER A 109 -5.30 5.65 -16.60
C SER A 109 -4.41 4.55 -16.02
N LEU A 110 -4.65 3.28 -16.37
CA LEU A 110 -3.83 2.15 -15.91
C LEU A 110 -2.39 2.24 -16.40
N VAL A 111 -2.19 2.53 -17.69
CA VAL A 111 -0.86 2.67 -18.28
C VAL A 111 -0.10 3.83 -17.63
N LEU A 112 -0.74 5.00 -17.49
CA LEU A 112 -0.13 6.14 -16.80
C LEU A 112 0.20 5.82 -15.33
N GLY A 113 -0.65 5.02 -14.67
CA GLY A 113 -0.43 4.53 -13.30
C GLY A 113 0.81 3.65 -13.13
N VAL A 114 1.33 3.06 -14.21
CA VAL A 114 2.58 2.27 -14.21
C VAL A 114 3.75 3.09 -14.74
N VAL A 115 3.55 3.76 -15.88
CA VAL A 115 4.62 4.50 -16.59
C VAL A 115 5.10 5.68 -15.77
N LEU A 116 4.20 6.46 -15.15
CA LEU A 116 4.61 7.65 -14.39
C LEU A 116 5.49 7.28 -13.17
N PRO A 117 5.11 6.34 -12.28
CA PRO A 117 6.00 5.93 -11.20
C PRO A 117 7.33 5.35 -11.69
N ALA A 118 7.31 4.53 -12.75
CA ALA A 118 8.54 3.95 -13.31
C ALA A 118 9.48 5.04 -13.86
N PHE A 119 8.94 6.04 -14.56
CA PHE A 119 9.68 7.18 -15.06
C PHE A 119 10.27 8.03 -13.92
N LEU A 120 9.50 8.27 -12.86
CA LEU A 120 9.99 9.01 -11.67
C LEU A 120 11.13 8.26 -10.96
N LEU A 121 11.03 6.94 -10.86
CA LEU A 121 12.11 6.11 -10.31
C LEU A 121 13.37 6.18 -11.20
N TRP A 122 13.21 6.10 -12.52
CA TRP A 122 14.32 6.22 -13.47
C TRP A 122 15.03 7.58 -13.37
N LEU A 123 14.29 8.69 -13.28
CA LEU A 123 14.88 10.01 -13.06
C LEU A 123 15.65 10.10 -11.73
N GLY A 124 15.23 9.33 -10.72
CA GLY A 124 15.91 9.27 -9.42
C GLY A 124 17.23 8.51 -9.41
N GLN A 125 17.54 7.71 -10.44
CA GLN A 125 18.77 6.91 -10.50
C GLN A 125 20.04 7.73 -10.81
N GLY A 126 19.88 8.95 -11.32
CA GLY A 126 20.98 9.82 -11.77
C GLY A 126 21.58 10.76 -10.71
N ARG A 127 21.48 10.40 -9.43
CA ARG A 127 22.08 11.12 -8.28
C ARG A 127 22.77 10.12 -7.37
#